data_AF-A0A3N9NPS2-F1
#
_entry.id   AF-A0A3N9NPS2-F1
#
_cell.length_a   1.000
_cell.length_b   1.000
_cell.length_c   1.000
_cell.angle_alpha   90.00
_cell.angle_beta   90.00
_cell.angle_gamma   90.00
#
_symmetry.space_group_name_H-M   'P 1'
#
loop_
_entity.id
_entity.type
_entity.pdbx_description
1 polymer ?
#
loop_
_entity_poly.entity_id
_entity_poly.type
_entity_poly.pdbx_seq_one_letter_code
_entity_poly.pdbx_strand_id
1 'polypeptide(L)'
;MTVRINNIKGDIRFLGHDFKITEGIVDFVNPNRATPFLDIIAKMTTKPLGGGGDEEYKIELKIYGPADDVEFSLTSSPALDTSDIISLLTLGVTSD
;
A
#
# COMPACT_ATOMS: atom_id res chain seq x y z
N MET A 1 7.48 26.66 10.85
CA MET A 1 7.94 26.28 9.49
C MET A 1 7.28 24.95 9.16
N THR A 2 6.56 24.89 8.05
CA THR A 2 5.93 23.65 7.57
C THR A 2 6.75 23.16 6.39
N VAL A 3 7.14 21.89 6.40
CA VAL A 3 7.93 21.28 5.31
C VAL A 3 7.07 20.22 4.62
N ARG A 4 6.92 20.32 3.30
CA ARG A 4 6.24 19.32 2.47
C ARG A 4 7.26 18.69 1.53
N ILE A 5 7.30 17.37 1.50
CA ILE A 5 8.10 16.57 0.56
C ILE A 5 7.12 15.87 -0.37
N ASN A 6 7.33 16.03 -1.68
CA ASN A 6 6.52 15.41 -2.72
C ASN A 6 7.38 14.46 -3.57
N ASN A 7 6.73 13.59 -4.34
CA ASN A 7 7.36 12.68 -5.30
C ASN A 7 8.37 11.73 -4.64
N ILE A 8 8.03 11.24 -3.46
CA ILE A 8 8.83 10.22 -2.77
C ILE A 8 8.83 8.97 -3.63
N LYS A 9 10.02 8.37 -3.79
CA LYS A 9 10.23 7.14 -4.55
C LYS A 9 10.85 6.10 -3.64
N GLY A 10 10.51 4.85 -3.89
CA GLY A 10 11.04 3.72 -3.14
C GLY A 10 10.07 2.55 -3.19
N ASP A 11 10.40 1.54 -2.40
CA ASP A 11 9.60 0.34 -2.26
C ASP A 11 9.17 0.18 -0.78
N ILE A 12 7.95 -0.24 -0.57
CA ILE A 12 7.36 -0.51 0.74
C ILE A 12 7.16 -2.02 0.85
N ARG A 13 7.75 -2.61 1.89
CA ARG A 13 7.54 -4.03 2.19
C ARG A 13 6.31 -4.20 3.07
N PHE A 14 5.29 -4.87 2.54
CA PHE A 14 4.05 -5.14 3.24
C PHE A 14 3.59 -6.57 3.00
N LEU A 15 3.29 -7.31 4.07
CA LEU A 15 2.94 -8.75 4.01
C LEU A 15 3.94 -9.60 3.21
N GLY A 16 5.24 -9.25 3.23
CA GLY A 16 6.28 -9.97 2.50
C GLY A 16 6.41 -9.59 1.02
N HIS A 17 5.59 -8.67 0.52
CA HIS A 17 5.65 -8.17 -0.87
C HIS A 17 6.21 -6.76 -0.93
N ASP A 18 6.95 -6.47 -1.99
CA ASP A 18 7.50 -5.14 -2.25
C ASP A 18 6.53 -4.37 -3.17
N PHE A 19 5.95 -3.28 -2.63
CA PHE A 19 5.09 -2.35 -3.35
C PHE A 19 5.90 -1.15 -3.80
N LYS A 20 5.80 -0.76 -5.07
CA LYS A 20 6.49 0.42 -5.58
C LYS A 20 5.67 1.67 -5.30
N ILE A 21 6.27 2.66 -4.66
CA ILE A 21 5.62 3.96 -4.43
C ILE A 21 5.35 4.63 -5.78
N THR A 22 4.08 4.92 -6.06
CA THR A 22 3.64 5.65 -7.25
C THR A 22 3.27 7.09 -6.92
N GLU A 23 2.77 7.35 -5.72
CA GLU A 23 2.47 8.69 -5.21
C GLU A 23 2.89 8.76 -3.74
N GLY A 24 3.49 9.88 -3.32
CA GLY A 24 3.99 10.00 -1.95
C GLY A 24 4.20 11.45 -1.53
N ILE A 25 3.47 11.84 -0.49
CA ILE A 25 3.54 13.13 0.18
C ILE A 25 3.88 12.89 1.66
N VAL A 26 4.83 13.68 2.17
CA VAL A 26 5.20 13.71 3.59
C VAL A 26 5.18 15.16 4.07
N ASP A 27 4.36 15.42 5.08
CA ASP A 27 4.09 16.75 5.60
C ASP A 27 4.48 16.90 7.07
N PHE A 28 5.45 17.78 7.32
CA PHE A 28 5.83 18.21 8.66
C PHE A 28 5.06 19.47 9.03
N VAL A 29 3.82 19.27 9.51
CA VAL A 29 2.91 20.36 9.87
C VAL A 29 3.20 21.00 11.24
N ASN A 30 3.83 20.27 12.16
CA ASN A 30 4.10 20.77 13.52
C ASN A 30 5.61 20.84 13.79
N PRO A 31 6.20 22.03 13.96
CA PRO A 31 7.64 22.16 14.24
C PRO A 31 8.06 21.63 15.61
N ASN A 32 7.11 21.42 16.54
CA ASN A 32 7.36 20.88 17.88
C ASN A 32 7.09 19.38 17.98
N ARG A 33 6.62 18.72 16.91
CA ARG A 33 6.46 17.27 16.83
C ARG A 33 7.16 16.73 15.60
N ALA A 34 8.06 15.78 15.81
CA ALA A 34 8.79 15.14 14.73
C ALA A 34 7.94 14.14 13.92
N THR A 35 6.66 13.97 14.23
CA THR A 35 5.75 13.08 13.50
C THR A 35 5.21 13.78 12.24
N PRO A 36 5.62 13.37 11.02
CA PRO A 36 5.00 13.86 9.81
C PRO A 36 3.65 13.19 9.56
N PHE A 37 2.85 13.83 8.72
CA PHE A 37 1.68 13.24 8.09
C PHE A 37 2.09 12.57 6.78
N LEU A 38 1.62 11.35 6.54
CA LEU A 38 1.90 10.55 5.36
C LEU A 38 0.65 10.45 4.49
N ASP A 39 0.82 10.60 3.18
CA ASP A 39 -0.16 10.23 2.17
C ASP A 39 0.59 9.55 1.03
N ILE A 40 0.58 8.21 1.03
CA ILE A 40 1.40 7.40 0.15
C ILE A 40 0.53 6.35 -0.52
N ILE A 41 0.70 6.23 -1.84
CA ILE A 41 0.11 5.18 -2.66
C ILE A 41 1.26 4.36 -3.25
N ALA A 42 1.24 3.07 -2.97
CA ALA A 42 2.19 2.11 -3.53
C ALA A 42 1.44 0.99 -4.26
N LYS A 43 2.03 0.50 -5.35
CA LYS A 43 1.39 -0.48 -6.24
C LYS A 43 2.29 -1.69 -6.45
N MET A 44 1.65 -2.84 -6.56
CA MET A 44 2.28 -4.07 -7.02
C MET A 44 1.36 -4.80 -7.99
N THR A 45 1.93 -5.77 -8.68
CA THR A 45 1.22 -6.64 -9.60
C THR A 45 1.56 -8.08 -9.23
N THR A 46 0.56 -8.93 -9.08
CA THR A 46 0.74 -10.35 -8.75
C THR A 46 -0.29 -11.22 -9.47
N LYS A 47 -0.02 -12.51 -9.52
CA LYS A 47 -0.90 -13.55 -10.08
C LYS A 47 -1.12 -14.63 -9.03
N PRO A 48 -2.32 -15.22 -8.93
CA PRO A 48 -2.56 -16.38 -8.07
C PRO A 48 -1.63 -17.54 -8.45
N LEU A 49 -1.16 -18.28 -7.45
CA LEU A 49 -0.36 -19.50 -7.62
C LEU A 49 -1.24 -20.75 -7.76
N GLY A 50 -2.52 -20.66 -7.39
CA GLY A 50 -3.51 -21.72 -7.57
C GLY A 50 -4.92 -21.29 -7.16
N GLY A 51 -5.93 -22.03 -7.63
CA GLY A 51 -7.31 -21.91 -7.14
C GLY A 51 -8.14 -20.71 -7.63
N GLY A 52 -7.60 -19.79 -8.44
CA GLY A 52 -8.27 -18.52 -8.76
C GLY A 52 -7.97 -17.91 -10.14
N GLY A 53 -7.78 -18.75 -11.16
CA GLY A 53 -7.55 -18.31 -12.55
C GLY A 53 -6.14 -17.79 -12.88
N ASP A 54 -5.91 -17.44 -14.15
CA ASP A 54 -4.63 -16.92 -14.68
C ASP A 54 -4.57 -15.37 -14.73
N GLU A 55 -5.56 -14.70 -14.12
CA GLU A 55 -5.68 -13.25 -14.18
C GLU A 55 -4.65 -12.54 -13.29
N GLU A 56 -4.24 -11.35 -13.73
CA GLU A 56 -3.28 -10.51 -13.02
C GLU A 56 -3.99 -9.47 -12.16
N TYR A 57 -3.63 -9.41 -10.88
CA TYR A 57 -4.17 -8.44 -9.94
C TYR A 57 -3.18 -7.31 -9.70
N LYS A 58 -3.66 -6.09 -9.94
CA LYS A 58 -2.97 -4.86 -9.52
C LYS A 58 -3.44 -4.50 -8.13
N ILE A 59 -2.54 -4.57 -7.16
CA ILE A 59 -2.85 -4.25 -5.76
C ILE A 59 -2.32 -2.86 -5.46
N GLU A 60 -3.18 -2.02 -4.86
CA GLU A 60 -2.84 -0.70 -4.36
C GLU A 60 -2.85 -0.72 -2.83
N LEU A 61 -1.74 -0.33 -2.23
CA LEU A 61 -1.58 -0.07 -0.81
C LEU A 61 -1.61 1.44 -0.61
N LYS A 62 -2.62 1.92 0.12
CA LYS A 62 -2.69 3.29 0.60
C LYS A 62 -2.25 3.35 2.05
N ILE A 63 -1.37 4.29 2.38
CA ILE A 63 -0.95 4.62 3.74
C ILE A 63 -1.29 6.08 3.98
N TYR A 64 -2.09 6.35 5.00
CA TYR A 64 -2.60 7.69 5.27
C TYR A 64 -2.65 7.97 6.77
N GLY A 65 -2.16 9.13 7.19
CA GLY A 65 -2.24 9.56 8.58
C GLY A 65 -0.89 9.97 9.19
N PRO A 66 -0.87 10.32 10.49
CA PRO A 66 0.36 10.58 11.23
C PRO A 66 1.30 9.36 11.21
N ALA A 67 2.61 9.55 11.06
CA ALA A 67 3.57 8.46 10.96
C ALA A 67 3.65 7.54 12.20
N ASP A 68 3.13 7.98 13.36
CA ASP A 68 3.01 7.20 14.59
C ASP A 68 1.65 6.49 14.76
N ASP A 69 0.67 6.79 13.89
CA ASP A 69 -0.69 6.25 13.90
C ASP A 69 -1.26 6.21 12.48
N VAL A 70 -0.58 5.46 11.62
CA VAL A 70 -0.96 5.35 10.20
C VAL A 70 -2.12 4.37 10.02
N GLU A 71 -3.08 4.76 9.19
CA GLU A 71 -4.06 3.84 8.63
C GLU A 71 -3.57 3.31 7.29
N PHE A 72 -3.90 2.06 6.99
CA PHE A 72 -3.63 1.47 5.69
C PHE A 72 -4.88 0.82 5.09
N SER A 73 -4.96 0.84 3.76
CA SER A 73 -5.98 0.11 3.02
C SER A 73 -5.40 -0.57 1.79
N LEU A 74 -6.01 -1.71 1.44
CA LEU A 74 -5.67 -2.49 0.26
C LEU A 74 -6.87 -2.48 -0.69
N THR A 75 -6.59 -2.22 -1.96
CA THR A 75 -7.58 -2.38 -3.03
C THR A 75 -6.94 -3.14 -4.19
N SER A 76 -7.77 -3.75 -5.04
CA SER A 76 -7.28 -4.49 -6.19
C SER A 76 -8.06 -4.16 -7.47
N SER A 77 -7.41 -4.40 -8.60
CA SER A 77 -8.04 -4.44 -9.92
C SER A 77 -7.57 -5.69 -10.66
N PRO A 78 -8.46 -6.66 -11.00
CA PRO A 78 -9.89 -6.72 -10.69
C PRO A 78 -10.24 -6.61 -9.20
N ALA A 79 -11.46 -6.15 -8.89
CA ALA A 79 -11.89 -5.89 -7.51
C ALA A 79 -12.03 -7.20 -6.72
N LEU A 80 -11.37 -7.26 -5.57
CA LEU A 80 -11.43 -8.34 -4.59
C LEU A 80 -11.80 -7.76 -3.24
N ASP A 81 -12.39 -8.59 -2.39
CA ASP A 81 -12.54 -8.26 -0.97
C ASP A 81 -11.17 -8.22 -0.29
N THR A 82 -11.04 -7.38 0.74
CA THR A 82 -9.76 -7.20 1.45
C THR A 82 -9.23 -8.52 2.03
N SER A 83 -10.10 -9.43 2.47
CA SER A 83 -9.72 -10.77 2.92
C SER A 83 -9.06 -11.59 1.83
N ASP A 84 -9.56 -11.53 0.59
CA ASP A 84 -8.99 -12.25 -0.55
C ASP A 84 -7.70 -11.61 -1.03
N ILE A 85 -7.56 -10.28 -0.94
CA ILE A 85 -6.27 -9.62 -1.17
C ILE A 85 -5.23 -10.13 -0.15
N ILE A 86 -5.59 -10.21 1.13
CA ILE A 86 -4.68 -10.73 2.17
C ILE A 86 -4.35 -12.20 1.91
N SER A 87 -5.33 -13.04 1.57
CA SER A 87 -5.11 -14.44 1.19
C SER A 87 -4.18 -14.57 -0.02
N LEU A 88 -4.38 -13.75 -1.04
CA LEU A 88 -3.53 -13.73 -2.23
C LEU A 88 -2.08 -13.35 -1.89
N LEU A 89 -1.89 -12.36 -1.03
CA LEU A 89 -0.55 -11.92 -0.61
C LEU A 89 0.14 -12.92 0.35
N THR A 90 -0.60 -13.66 1.17
CA THR A 90 -0.02 -14.55 2.19
C THR A 90 0.06 -16.01 1.77
N LEU A 91 -0.95 -16.51 1.07
CA LEU A 91 -1.10 -17.91 0.66
C LEU A 91 -0.96 -18.10 -0.86
N GLY A 92 -1.03 -17.03 -1.64
CA GLY A 92 -0.96 -17.10 -3.11
C GLY A 92 -2.26 -17.61 -3.75
N VAL A 93 -3.38 -17.62 -3.02
CA VAL A 93 -4.68 -18.09 -3.52
C VAL A 93 -5.77 -17.06 -3.22
N THR A 94 -6.79 -17.00 -4.07
CA THR A 94 -8.03 -16.26 -3.82
C THR A 94 -9.15 -17.25 -3.50
N SER A 95 -10.11 -16.86 -2.66
CA SER A 95 -11.32 -17.66 -2.43
C SER A 95 -12.31 -17.33 -3.54
N ASP A 96 -12.31 -18.09 -4.63
CA ASP A 96 -13.36 -18.02 -5.66
C ASP A 96 -14.53 -18.94 -5.28
#